data_AF-T1ACD0-F1
#
_entry.id   AF-T1ACD0-F1
#
_cell.length_a   1.000
_cell.length_b   1.000
_cell.length_c   1.000
_cell.angle_alpha   90.00
_cell.angle_beta   90.00
_cell.angle_gamma   90.00
#
_symmetry.space_group_name_H-M   'P 1'
#
loop_
_entity.id
_entity.type
_entity.pdbx_description
1 polymer ?
#
loop_
_entity_poly.entity_id
_entity_poly.type
_entity_poly.pdbx_seq_one_letter_code
_entity_poly.pdbx_strand_id
1 'polypeptide(L)'
;MGLIEEAMKWVTREKARVDRIACAWLIRKFIDTKAEFLYVPKETVMDVAKEEGATPFDAPGAELHHYEENGQEFVSFDALIKKYELKDAALFELAKIVRVADGGSGSEVEAAGLEAAATGFRLLAKDD
;
A
#
# COMPACT_ATOMS: atom_id res chain seq x y z
N MET A 1 -18.69 27.62 -4.79
CA MET A 1 -18.69 26.48 -5.74
C MET A 1 -17.79 25.41 -5.11
N GLY A 2 -18.34 24.54 -4.27
CA GLY A 2 -17.55 23.50 -3.62
C GLY A 2 -17.17 22.48 -4.68
N LEU A 3 -15.87 22.34 -4.96
CA LEU A 3 -15.39 21.23 -5.76
C LEU A 3 -15.80 19.96 -5.04
N ILE A 4 -16.58 19.11 -5.71
CA ILE A 4 -16.78 17.75 -5.27
C ILE A 4 -15.39 17.13 -5.40
N GLU A 5 -14.67 16.96 -4.29
CA GLU A 5 -13.49 16.08 -4.29
C GLU A 5 -14.01 14.68 -4.62
N GLU A 6 -13.90 14.32 -5.90
CA GLU A 6 -14.17 12.98 -6.39
C GLU A 6 -13.19 12.01 -5.73
N ALA A 7 -13.70 10.88 -5.26
CA ALA A 7 -12.89 9.80 -4.72
C ALA A 7 -11.91 9.30 -5.78
N MET A 8 -10.63 9.16 -5.43
CA MET A 8 -9.66 8.53 -6.32
C MET A 8 -9.84 7.01 -6.25
N LYS A 9 -9.83 6.36 -7.41
CA LYS A 9 -9.73 4.90 -7.51
C LYS A 9 -8.27 4.49 -7.43
N TRP A 10 -8.00 3.43 -6.68
CA TRP A 10 -6.70 2.82 -6.50
C TRP A 10 -6.78 1.35 -6.84
N VAL A 11 -5.77 0.81 -7.50
CA VAL A 11 -5.79 -0.60 -7.92
C VAL A 11 -4.52 -1.32 -7.51
N THR A 12 -4.68 -2.54 -7.02
CA THR A 12 -3.57 -3.44 -6.75
C THR A 12 -4.00 -4.88 -6.99
N ARG A 13 -3.07 -5.83 -6.84
CA ARG A 13 -3.40 -7.24 -7.00
C ARG A 13 -4.25 -7.76 -5.84
N GLU A 14 -5.08 -8.77 -6.09
CA GLU A 14 -5.85 -9.51 -5.09
C GLU A 14 -4.96 -10.26 -4.08
N LYS A 15 -5.58 -10.73 -2.99
CA LYS A 15 -4.98 -11.42 -1.85
C LYS A 15 -3.91 -10.55 -1.20
N ALA A 16 -4.36 -9.40 -0.71
CA ALA A 16 -3.53 -8.39 -0.07
C ALA A 16 -2.68 -9.01 1.06
N ARG A 17 -1.44 -8.56 1.14
CA ARG A 17 -0.51 -8.88 2.23
C ARG A 17 -0.18 -7.59 2.98
N VAL A 18 0.77 -7.66 3.91
CA VAL A 18 1.14 -6.58 4.83
C VAL A 18 1.25 -5.24 4.13
N ASP A 19 2.10 -5.10 3.09
CA ASP A 19 2.33 -3.80 2.45
C ASP A 19 1.05 -3.23 1.81
N ARG A 20 0.30 -4.04 1.06
CA ARG A 20 -0.97 -3.60 0.42
C ARG A 20 -2.05 -3.19 1.42
N ILE A 21 -2.18 -3.92 2.52
CA ILE A 21 -3.13 -3.59 3.60
C ILE A 21 -2.71 -2.27 4.27
N ALA A 22 -1.42 -2.10 4.56
CA ALA A 22 -0.87 -0.89 5.15
C ALA A 22 -1.02 0.32 4.20
N CYS A 23 -0.77 0.14 2.90
CA CYS A 23 -0.98 1.15 1.87
C CYS A 23 -2.43 1.60 1.79
N ALA A 24 -3.40 0.68 1.77
CA ALA A 24 -4.82 1.04 1.73
C ALA A 24 -5.24 1.85 2.97
N TRP A 25 -4.72 1.51 4.15
CA TRP A 25 -4.93 2.30 5.36
C TRP A 25 -4.28 3.70 5.26
N LEU A 26 -3.02 3.78 4.81
CA LEU A 26 -2.29 5.04 4.66
C LEU A 26 -2.99 5.98 3.69
N ILE A 27 -3.38 5.45 2.53
CA ILE A 27 -4.12 6.19 1.50
C ILE A 27 -5.41 6.74 2.10
N ARG A 28 -6.23 5.89 2.72
CA ARG A 28 -7.52 6.32 3.27
C ARG A 28 -7.40 7.28 4.45
N LYS A 29 -6.27 7.27 5.16
CA LYS A 29 -6.08 8.10 6.36
C LYS A 29 -5.40 9.42 6.08
N PHE A 30 -4.45 9.48 5.14
CA PHE A 30 -3.57 10.63 4.95
C PHE A 30 -3.58 11.22 3.54
N ILE A 31 -4.07 10.49 2.53
CA ILE A 31 -3.99 10.92 1.12
C ILE A 31 -5.40 11.23 0.58
N ASP A 32 -6.32 10.27 0.67
CA ASP A 32 -7.69 10.42 0.18
C ASP A 32 -8.66 9.64 1.08
N THR A 33 -9.40 10.40 1.89
CA THR A 33 -10.38 9.83 2.85
C THR A 33 -11.56 9.11 2.19
N LYS A 34 -11.80 9.33 0.89
CA LYS A 34 -12.87 8.71 0.13
C LYS A 34 -12.37 7.64 -0.84
N ALA A 35 -11.09 7.28 -0.81
CA ALA A 35 -10.47 6.35 -1.75
C ALA A 35 -11.28 5.06 -1.93
N GLU A 36 -11.44 4.66 -3.19
CA GLU A 36 -11.99 3.39 -3.62
C GLU A 36 -10.86 2.46 -4.05
N PHE A 37 -10.93 1.18 -3.66
CA PHE A 37 -9.90 0.20 -3.95
C PHE A 37 -10.42 -0.91 -4.86
N LEU A 38 -9.66 -1.23 -5.89
CA LEU A 38 -9.86 -2.33 -6.80
C LEU A 38 -8.78 -3.38 -6.55
N TYR A 39 -9.20 -4.60 -6.22
CA TYR A 39 -8.31 -5.75 -6.06
C TYR A 39 -8.55 -6.71 -7.21
N VAL A 40 -7.55 -6.87 -8.07
CA VAL A 40 -7.70 -7.61 -9.34
C VAL A 40 -6.61 -8.66 -9.52
N PRO A 41 -6.75 -9.62 -10.44
CA PRO A 41 -5.66 -10.55 -10.75
C PRO A 41 -4.35 -9.81 -11.06
N LYS A 42 -3.22 -10.37 -10.61
CA LYS A 42 -1.89 -9.72 -10.73
C LYS A 42 -1.59 -9.22 -12.15
N GLU A 43 -1.92 -10.02 -13.15
CA GLU A 43 -1.59 -9.74 -14.54
C GLU A 43 -2.47 -8.64 -15.17
N THR A 44 -3.56 -8.23 -14.51
CA THR A 44 -4.52 -7.26 -15.05
C THR A 44 -4.47 -5.91 -14.35
N VAL A 45 -3.59 -5.71 -13.36
CA VAL A 45 -3.54 -4.46 -12.55
C VAL A 45 -3.35 -3.23 -13.42
N MET A 46 -2.40 -3.25 -14.36
CA MET A 46 -2.10 -2.09 -15.20
C MET A 46 -3.18 -1.83 -16.26
N ASP A 47 -3.83 -2.88 -16.77
CA ASP A 47 -4.95 -2.75 -17.70
C ASP A 47 -6.16 -2.11 -17.02
N VAL A 48 -6.53 -2.61 -15.83
CA VAL A 48 -7.62 -2.05 -15.02
C VAL A 48 -7.30 -0.62 -14.58
N ALA A 49 -6.04 -0.32 -14.22
CA ALA A 49 -5.62 1.04 -13.91
C ALA A 49 -5.95 2.01 -15.04
N LYS A 50 -5.66 1.62 -16.28
CA LYS A 50 -5.92 2.42 -17.46
C LYS A 50 -7.42 2.53 -17.78
N GLU A 51 -8.15 1.42 -17.70
CA GLU A 51 -9.59 1.37 -18.00
C GLU A 51 -10.43 2.18 -17.01
N GLU A 52 -10.10 2.08 -15.73
CA GLU A 52 -10.86 2.71 -14.63
C GLU A 52 -10.34 4.11 -14.26
N GLY A 53 -9.23 4.55 -14.86
CA GLY A 53 -8.52 5.76 -14.42
C GLY A 53 -8.00 5.65 -12.98
N ALA A 54 -7.70 4.43 -12.53
CA ALA A 54 -7.26 4.15 -11.18
C ALA A 54 -5.74 4.26 -11.04
N THR A 55 -5.26 4.68 -9.87
CA THR A 55 -3.83 4.76 -9.55
C THR A 55 -3.31 3.39 -9.11
N PRO A 56 -2.38 2.75 -9.84
CA PRO A 56 -1.85 1.46 -9.45
C PRO A 56 -0.79 1.59 -8.34
N PHE A 57 -0.74 0.63 -7.41
CA PHE A 57 0.28 0.52 -6.36
C PHE A 57 0.58 -0.96 -6.01
N ASP A 58 1.75 -1.24 -5.42
CA ASP A 58 2.28 -2.60 -5.18
C ASP A 58 2.09 -3.56 -6.39
N ALA A 59 2.44 -3.09 -7.58
CA ALA A 59 2.35 -3.88 -8.80
C ALA A 59 3.51 -3.56 -9.75
N PRO A 60 4.03 -4.57 -10.49
CA PRO A 60 5.02 -4.31 -11.53
C PRO A 60 4.52 -3.26 -12.54
N GLY A 61 5.33 -2.24 -12.80
CA GLY A 61 4.99 -1.13 -13.69
C GLY A 61 4.22 0.02 -13.03
N ALA A 62 3.79 -0.12 -11.77
CA ALA A 62 3.27 0.99 -10.99
C ALA A 62 4.41 1.94 -10.58
N GLU A 63 4.16 3.25 -10.59
CA GLU A 63 5.07 4.23 -10.02
C GLU A 63 5.21 4.05 -8.49
N LEU A 64 4.12 3.64 -7.85
CA LEU A 64 4.03 3.34 -6.42
C LEU A 64 4.33 1.85 -6.15
N HIS A 65 5.44 1.38 -6.69
CA HIS A 65 5.99 0.05 -6.43
C HIS A 65 7.19 0.12 -5.48
N HIS A 66 7.75 -1.03 -5.15
CA HIS A 66 8.99 -1.12 -4.39
C HIS A 66 10.13 -0.42 -5.14
N TYR A 67 11.05 0.17 -4.39
CA TYR A 67 12.24 0.81 -4.95
C TYR A 67 13.46 0.55 -4.08
N GLU A 68 14.65 0.67 -4.67
CA GLU A 68 15.91 0.57 -3.96
C GLU A 68 16.56 1.95 -3.86
N GLU A 69 17.06 2.30 -2.67
CA GLU A 69 17.84 3.52 -2.46
C GLU A 69 19.00 3.20 -1.49
N ASN A 70 20.22 3.55 -1.88
CA ASN A 70 21.44 3.31 -1.10
C ASN A 70 21.64 1.84 -0.66
N GLY A 71 21.23 0.88 -1.50
CA GLY A 71 21.34 -0.56 -1.20
C GLY A 71 20.32 -1.09 -0.20
N GLN A 72 19.29 -0.31 0.13
CA GLN A 72 18.15 -0.72 0.93
C GLN A 72 16.90 -0.78 0.06
N GLU A 73 16.13 -1.88 0.17
CA GLU A 73 14.81 -2.01 -0.44
C GLU A 73 13.75 -1.28 0.41
N PHE A 74 12.88 -0.55 -0.26
CA PHE A 74 11.73 0.17 0.29
C PHE A 74 10.45 -0.36 -0.36
N VAL A 75 9.41 -0.50 0.44
CA VAL A 75 8.12 -1.09 0.01
C VAL A 75 7.16 0.00 -0.49
N SER A 76 5.99 -0.37 -1.00
CA SER A 76 5.06 0.59 -1.59
C SER A 76 4.54 1.60 -0.55
N PHE A 77 4.47 1.22 0.73
CA PHE A 77 4.16 2.14 1.83
C PHE A 77 5.15 3.31 1.90
N ASP A 78 6.45 3.05 1.71
CA ASP A 78 7.48 4.09 1.64
C ASP A 78 7.31 4.96 0.39
N ALA A 79 7.01 4.34 -0.75
CA ALA A 79 6.79 5.06 -2.01
C ALA A 79 5.64 6.07 -1.88
N LEU A 80 4.56 5.70 -1.18
CA LEU A 80 3.43 6.59 -0.88
C LEU A 80 3.85 7.75 0.03
N ILE A 81 4.57 7.47 1.12
CA ILE A 81 5.09 8.51 2.02
C ILE A 81 5.95 9.51 1.24
N LYS A 82 6.85 9.01 0.38
CA LYS A 82 7.76 9.82 -0.44
C LYS A 82 7.00 10.65 -1.48
N LYS A 83 6.10 10.03 -2.25
CA LYS A 83 5.34 10.69 -3.32
C LYS A 83 4.43 11.80 -2.81
N TYR A 84 3.76 11.57 -1.68
CA TYR A 84 2.81 12.52 -1.09
C TYR A 84 3.43 13.42 -0.01
N GLU A 85 4.77 13.39 0.13
CA GLU A 85 5.54 14.22 1.06
C GLU A 85 5.00 14.20 2.50
N LEU A 86 4.56 13.03 2.97
CA LEU A 86 4.01 12.87 4.33
C LEU A 86 5.14 13.04 5.36
N LYS A 87 4.91 13.88 6.38
CA LYS A 87 5.97 14.33 7.33
C LYS A 87 5.78 13.86 8.77
N ASP A 88 4.76 13.05 9.04
CA ASP A 88 4.51 12.55 10.39
C ASP A 88 5.60 11.55 10.80
N ALA A 89 6.32 11.85 11.88
CA ALA A 89 7.37 10.98 12.40
C ALA A 89 6.86 9.57 12.75
N ALA A 90 5.60 9.44 13.17
CA ALA A 90 5.00 8.14 13.44
C ALA A 90 4.86 7.29 12.17
N LEU A 91 4.63 7.90 11.01
CA LEU A 91 4.59 7.18 9.74
C LEU A 91 5.95 6.64 9.34
N PHE A 92 7.04 7.35 9.66
CA PHE A 92 8.40 6.87 9.38
C PHE A 92 8.77 5.67 10.26
N GLU A 93 8.36 5.65 11.52
CA GLU A 93 8.53 4.48 12.38
C GLU A 93 7.66 3.30 11.91
N LEU A 94 6.40 3.56 11.54
CA LEU A 94 5.54 2.53 10.98
C LEU A 94 6.09 1.95 9.67
N ALA A 95 6.70 2.76 8.82
CA ALA A 95 7.31 2.30 7.57
C ALA A 95 8.44 1.28 7.82
N LYS A 96 9.25 1.46 8.88
CA LYS A 96 10.26 0.46 9.28
C LYS A 96 9.60 -0.88 9.64
N ILE A 97 8.54 -0.83 10.44
CA ILE A 97 7.79 -2.03 10.86
C ILE A 97 7.16 -2.73 9.65
N VAL A 98 6.54 -1.98 8.73
CA VAL A 98 5.91 -2.51 7.51
C VAL A 98 6.96 -3.18 6.61
N ARG A 99 8.13 -2.57 6.42
CA ARG A 99 9.23 -3.17 5.63
C ARG A 99 9.62 -4.55 6.15
N VAL A 100 9.83 -4.68 7.46
CA VAL A 100 10.19 -5.97 8.06
C VAL A 100 9.04 -6.97 7.97
N ALA A 101 7.82 -6.53 8.26
CA ALA A 101 6.64 -7.39 8.22
C ALA A 101 6.29 -7.87 6.79
N ASP A 102 6.67 -7.14 5.74
CA ASP A 102 6.51 -7.55 4.34
C ASP A 102 7.68 -8.43 3.82
N GLY A 103 8.58 -8.86 4.71
CA GLY A 103 9.66 -9.79 4.39
C GLY A 103 11.04 -9.16 4.22
N GLY A 104 11.17 -7.86 4.49
CA GLY A 104 12.45 -7.16 4.55
C GLY A 104 13.28 -7.53 5.78
N SER A 105 14.57 -7.21 5.74
CA SER A 105 15.49 -7.39 6.87
C SER A 105 15.35 -6.24 7.88
N GLY A 106 15.37 -6.55 9.18
CA GLY A 106 15.35 -5.55 10.24
C GLY A 106 15.27 -6.18 11.63
N SER A 107 15.02 -5.35 12.64
CA SER A 107 14.98 -5.75 14.07
C SER A 107 13.71 -5.30 14.80
N GLU A 108 12.75 -4.75 14.06
CA GLU A 108 11.46 -4.24 14.50
C GLU A 108 10.59 -5.41 15.01
N VAL A 109 10.51 -5.57 16.34
CA VAL A 109 9.84 -6.70 16.99
C VAL A 109 8.33 -6.70 16.78
N GLU A 110 7.75 -5.52 16.55
CA GLU A 110 6.33 -5.30 16.27
C GLU A 110 5.91 -5.91 14.92
N ALA A 111 6.86 -6.11 14.00
CA ALA A 111 6.61 -6.61 12.66
C ALA A 111 5.93 -7.99 12.67
N ALA A 112 6.35 -8.88 13.58
CA ALA A 112 5.76 -10.21 13.71
C ALA A 112 4.27 -10.15 14.08
N GLY A 113 3.86 -9.19 14.92
CA GLY A 113 2.46 -8.98 15.26
C GLY A 113 1.64 -8.45 14.10
N LEU A 114 2.21 -7.51 13.33
CA LEU A 114 1.57 -6.96 12.14
C LEU A 114 1.40 -8.02 11.05
N GLU A 115 2.42 -8.83 10.78
CA GLU A 115 2.37 -9.95 9.84
C GLU A 115 1.31 -10.99 10.24
N ALA A 116 1.26 -11.35 11.53
CA ALA A 116 0.27 -12.28 12.05
C ALA A 116 -1.17 -11.76 11.85
N ALA A 117 -1.41 -10.48 12.14
CA ALA A 117 -2.71 -9.85 11.94
C ALA A 117 -3.12 -9.83 10.45
N ALA A 118 -2.22 -9.39 9.56
CA ALA A 118 -2.44 -9.36 8.12
C ALA A 118 -2.72 -10.77 7.55
N THR A 119 -1.97 -11.77 8.02
CA THR A 119 -2.20 -13.17 7.66
C THR A 119 -3.57 -13.65 8.12
N GLY A 120 -3.97 -13.31 9.35
CA GLY A 120 -5.30 -13.61 9.87
C GLY A 120 -6.42 -13.01 9.03
N PHE A 121 -6.32 -11.74 8.64
CA PHE A 121 -7.30 -11.10 7.76
C PHE A 121 -7.45 -11.85 6.45
N ARG A 122 -6.34 -12.18 5.80
CA ARG A 122 -6.34 -12.92 4.53
C ARG A 122 -6.93 -14.32 4.64
N LEU A 123 -6.74 -15.01 5.76
CA LEU A 123 -7.29 -16.36 5.98
C LEU A 123 -8.79 -16.36 6.27
N LEU A 124 -9.32 -15.26 6.82
CA LEU A 124 -10.71 -15.15 7.26
C LEU A 124 -11.61 -14.41 6.26
N ALA A 125 -11.06 -13.48 5.50
CA ALA A 125 -11.79 -12.72 4.50
C ALA A 125 -12.15 -13.59 3.30
N LYS A 126 -13.33 -13.35 2.70
CA LYS A 126 -13.80 -14.07 1.51
C LYS A 126 -13.27 -13.43 0.22
N ASP A 127 -13.02 -12.13 0.29
CA ASP A 127 -12.55 -11.21 -0.74
C ASP A 127 -11.71 -10.11 -0.07
N ASP A 128 -11.05 -9.27 -0.88
CA ASP A 128 -10.28 -8.09 -0.44
C ASP A 128 -11.14 -6.82 -0.39
#